data_AF-A0A523ADF6-F1
#
_entry.id   AF-A0A523ADF6-F1
#
_cell.length_a   1.000
_cell.length_b   1.000
_cell.length_c   1.000
_cell.angle_alpha   90.00
_cell.angle_beta   90.00
_cell.angle_gamma   90.00
#
_symmetry.space_group_name_H-M   'P 1'
#
loop_
_entity.id
_entity.type
_entity.pdbx_description
1 polymer ?
#
loop_
_entity_poly.entity_id
_entity_poly.type
_entity_poly.pdbx_seq_one_letter_code
_entity_poly.pdbx_strand_id
1 'polypeptide(L)'
;MKILLVTGKLAEKIVKENALNADVHVCNVDIAAFITPKDIENLNLSDYDLVLVPGLTKDCDWEGFEKKKGVKVRLGPIHAADLRRVLPLVEKIELSHKIPACKLIENIRAEEVFREVDKLEKTAIFKIRDVAIGGNSRMKIVAEIVKPKIEDLRERIEYFSRNADIIDIGVPIEFNSEELSKLLKIAVDESKKPVSVDTFNKKAVEIAIKHGVDMIMSLSTENIEILELIEDQAIVVAERNIDKLLRLLDIAKRKTEKVIADPILDPPLSTARSIERYLEFRKLDSTTPLLFGSGNVTELSDADSIGMNALLAFIAEEIGCNLLFTTEASPKTVGSAKELRIASYLAKIAKVRNSPPKDAGVSLLVVKEKIKYEARKTVDFLVAEESKEFHRDPLGDFIIFIANGTIFCQHEKVTIAGKNAKEILDTVLRLNLVSRLDHAAYLGRELMKAEIALRLGKNYFQDRDLNFGIY
;
A
#
# COMPACT_ATOMS: atom_id res chain seq x y z
N MET A 1 15.98 30.28 -9.71
CA MET A 1 14.73 30.37 -10.49
C MET A 1 13.77 31.36 -9.83
N LYS A 2 13.09 32.26 -10.58
CA LYS A 2 12.03 33.15 -10.06
C LYS A 2 10.68 32.45 -10.14
N ILE A 3 9.97 32.37 -9.01
CA ILE A 3 8.77 31.53 -8.86
C ILE A 3 7.59 32.39 -8.45
N LEU A 4 6.43 32.15 -9.07
CA LEU A 4 5.14 32.70 -8.66
C LEU A 4 4.28 31.62 -8.03
N LEU A 5 3.81 31.84 -6.80
CA LEU A 5 2.81 31.02 -6.14
C LEU A 5 1.42 31.63 -6.35
N VAL A 6 0.51 30.87 -6.93
CA VAL A 6 -0.88 31.29 -7.11
C VAL A 6 -1.72 30.69 -5.99
N THR A 7 -2.51 31.53 -5.32
CA THR A 7 -3.37 31.11 -4.21
C THR A 7 -4.69 31.90 -4.16
N GLY A 8 -5.65 31.40 -3.39
CA GLY A 8 -6.91 32.10 -3.09
C GLY A 8 -6.82 32.84 -1.77
N LYS A 9 -7.80 33.71 -1.48
CA LYS A 9 -7.77 34.61 -0.30
C LYS A 9 -7.63 33.88 1.03
N LEU A 10 -8.35 32.76 1.21
CA LEU A 10 -8.32 32.02 2.48
C LEU A 10 -6.97 31.36 2.76
N ALA A 11 -6.20 31.05 1.73
CA ALA A 11 -4.88 30.44 1.84
C ALA A 11 -3.73 31.46 1.75
N GLU A 12 -4.02 32.75 1.59
CA GLU A 12 -3.01 33.80 1.42
C GLU A 12 -1.99 33.80 2.55
N LYS A 13 -2.46 33.86 3.80
CA LYS A 13 -1.58 33.97 4.98
C LYS A 13 -0.60 32.80 5.05
N ILE A 14 -1.13 31.58 4.96
CA ILE A 14 -0.32 30.36 5.06
C ILE A 14 0.61 30.21 3.84
N VAL A 15 0.21 30.61 2.64
CA VAL A 15 1.10 30.58 1.47
C VAL A 15 2.24 31.58 1.63
N LYS A 16 1.96 32.83 2.03
CA LYS A 16 3.01 33.84 2.29
C LYS A 16 3.99 33.40 3.37
N GLU A 17 3.53 32.80 4.47
CA GLU A 17 4.38 32.26 5.54
C GLU A 17 5.28 31.08 5.09
N ASN A 18 4.93 30.42 3.99
CA ASN A 18 5.63 29.25 3.46
C ASN A 18 6.25 29.49 2.07
N ALA A 19 6.18 30.72 1.55
CA ALA A 19 6.62 31.07 0.20
C ALA A 19 8.15 31.09 0.04
N LEU A 20 8.90 31.12 1.15
CA LEU A 20 10.36 31.26 1.16
C LEU A 20 10.80 32.47 0.31
N ASN A 21 11.33 32.22 -0.89
CA ASN A 21 11.83 33.22 -1.84
C ASN A 21 10.94 33.37 -3.09
N ALA A 22 9.72 32.82 -3.07
CA ALA A 22 8.77 32.92 -4.18
C ALA A 22 7.81 34.09 -4.00
N ASP A 23 7.45 34.73 -5.10
CA ASP A 23 6.41 35.75 -5.12
C ASP A 23 5.04 35.10 -4.96
N VAL A 24 4.06 35.80 -4.38
CA VAL A 24 2.71 35.27 -4.13
C VAL A 24 1.67 36.15 -4.83
N HIS A 25 0.90 35.53 -5.72
CA HIS A 25 -0.30 36.14 -6.31
C HIS A 25 -1.55 35.55 -5.66
N VAL A 26 -2.43 36.44 -5.18
CA VAL A 26 -3.72 36.09 -4.59
C VAL A 26 -4.81 36.40 -5.61
N CYS A 27 -5.44 35.35 -6.16
CA CYS A 27 -6.56 35.50 -7.06
C CYS A 27 -7.80 36.05 -6.33
N ASN A 28 -8.73 36.66 -7.06
CA ASN A 28 -10.02 37.06 -6.52
C ASN A 28 -10.99 35.86 -6.38
N VAL A 29 -10.52 34.80 -5.75
CA VAL A 29 -11.24 33.56 -5.45
C VAL A 29 -10.92 33.20 -4.00
N ASP A 30 -11.92 32.84 -3.20
CA ASP A 30 -11.71 32.59 -1.78
C ASP A 30 -10.97 31.26 -1.54
N ILE A 31 -11.38 30.20 -2.23
CA ILE A 31 -10.82 28.85 -2.12
C ILE A 31 -9.82 28.59 -3.25
N ALA A 32 -8.56 28.34 -2.88
CA ALA A 32 -7.47 28.11 -3.85
C ALA A 32 -7.71 26.93 -4.81
N ALA A 33 -8.47 25.92 -4.38
CA ALA A 33 -8.83 24.77 -5.22
C ALA A 33 -9.69 25.12 -6.44
N PHE A 34 -10.39 26.26 -6.42
CA PHE A 34 -11.26 26.71 -7.50
C PHE A 34 -10.57 27.61 -8.51
N ILE A 35 -9.27 27.87 -8.34
CA ILE A 35 -8.50 28.67 -9.30
C ILE A 35 -8.39 27.92 -10.62
N THR A 36 -8.70 28.63 -11.69
CA THR A 36 -8.62 28.17 -13.08
C THR A 36 -7.61 29.01 -13.87
N PRO A 37 -7.21 28.56 -15.07
CA PRO A 37 -6.38 29.37 -15.97
C PRO A 37 -6.90 30.78 -16.26
N LYS A 38 -8.24 30.96 -16.28
CA LYS A 38 -8.87 32.27 -16.52
C LYS A 38 -8.55 33.29 -15.44
N ASP A 39 -8.45 32.84 -14.19
CA ASP A 39 -8.24 33.72 -13.03
C ASP A 39 -6.87 34.40 -13.05
N ILE A 40 -5.89 33.79 -13.73
CA ILE A 40 -4.54 34.32 -13.89
C ILE A 40 -4.20 34.71 -15.33
N GLU A 41 -5.19 34.71 -16.22
CA GLU A 41 -4.98 34.94 -17.65
C GLU A 41 -4.46 36.34 -17.97
N ASN A 42 -4.83 37.35 -17.18
CA ASN A 42 -4.39 38.72 -17.41
C ASN A 42 -3.08 39.08 -16.69
N LEU A 43 -2.48 38.14 -15.96
CA LEU A 43 -1.21 38.39 -15.28
C LEU A 43 -0.05 38.45 -16.28
N ASN A 44 0.86 39.40 -16.03
CA ASN A 44 2.15 39.38 -16.68
C ASN A 44 3.04 38.35 -15.97
N LEU A 45 3.32 37.24 -16.67
CA LEU A 45 4.11 36.14 -16.16
C LEU A 45 5.54 36.08 -16.75
N SER A 46 5.91 37.05 -17.59
CA SER A 46 7.18 37.04 -18.35
C SER A 46 8.44 37.09 -17.47
N ASP A 47 8.34 37.65 -16.27
CA ASP A 47 9.47 37.73 -15.32
C ASP A 47 9.69 36.42 -14.54
N TYR A 48 8.77 35.45 -14.64
CA TYR A 48 8.82 34.22 -13.86
C TYR A 48 9.30 33.04 -14.70
N ASP A 49 10.12 32.20 -14.09
CA ASP A 49 10.57 30.94 -14.70
C ASP A 49 9.57 29.80 -14.45
N LEU A 50 8.83 29.88 -13.33
CA LEU A 50 7.87 28.86 -12.90
C LEU A 50 6.69 29.48 -12.16
N VAL A 51 5.48 29.06 -12.53
CA VAL A 51 4.24 29.36 -11.81
C VAL A 51 3.75 28.07 -11.13
N LEU A 52 3.62 28.10 -9.81
CA LEU A 52 3.00 27.04 -9.03
C LEU A 52 1.55 27.39 -8.74
N VAL A 53 0.65 26.59 -9.29
CA VAL A 53 -0.79 26.69 -9.03
C VAL A 53 -1.21 25.72 -7.93
N PRO A 54 -2.35 25.91 -7.24
CA PRO A 54 -2.73 25.03 -6.14
C PRO A 54 -2.84 23.57 -6.57
N GLY A 55 -2.31 22.65 -5.76
CA GLY A 55 -2.21 21.23 -6.14
C GLY A 55 -3.55 20.54 -6.45
N LEU A 56 -4.67 21.11 -6.01
CA LEU A 56 -6.01 20.59 -6.31
C LEU A 56 -6.58 20.99 -7.67
N THR A 57 -5.89 21.82 -8.44
CA THR A 57 -6.38 22.31 -9.74
C THR A 57 -6.00 21.38 -10.90
N LYS A 58 -5.73 20.10 -10.62
CA LYS A 58 -5.21 19.10 -11.59
C LYS A 58 -6.11 18.88 -12.82
N ASP A 59 -7.41 19.12 -12.65
CA ASP A 59 -8.41 18.89 -13.69
C ASP A 59 -8.52 20.10 -14.65
N CYS A 60 -7.86 21.21 -14.33
CA CYS A 60 -7.73 22.35 -15.24
C CYS A 60 -6.70 22.09 -16.35
N ASP A 61 -6.85 22.81 -17.46
CA ASP A 61 -5.92 22.77 -18.59
C ASP A 61 -4.71 23.70 -18.39
N TRP A 62 -3.86 23.34 -17.43
CA TRP A 62 -2.61 24.09 -17.18
C TRP A 62 -1.57 23.91 -18.29
N GLU A 63 -1.61 22.78 -19.00
CA GLU A 63 -0.70 22.52 -20.12
C GLU A 63 -1.01 23.44 -21.31
N GLY A 64 -2.30 23.59 -21.67
CA GLY A 64 -2.74 24.55 -22.67
C GLY A 64 -2.44 26.00 -22.26
N PHE A 65 -2.63 26.33 -20.99
CA PHE A 65 -2.30 27.65 -20.46
C PHE A 65 -0.80 27.98 -20.56
N GLU A 66 0.07 27.03 -20.20
CA GLU A 66 1.52 27.15 -20.35
C GLU A 66 1.93 27.37 -21.80
N LYS A 67 1.38 26.59 -22.75
CA LYS A 67 1.65 26.78 -24.19
C LYS A 67 1.25 28.17 -24.67
N LYS A 68 0.14 28.71 -24.16
CA LYS A 68 -0.35 30.05 -24.51
C LYS A 68 0.52 31.16 -23.91
N LYS A 69 1.01 31.00 -22.68
CA LYS A 69 1.74 32.03 -21.94
C LYS A 69 3.25 31.98 -22.10
N GLY A 70 3.81 30.86 -22.53
CA GLY A 70 5.26 30.67 -22.70
C GLY A 70 6.03 30.60 -21.38
N VAL A 71 5.34 30.34 -20.26
CA VAL A 71 5.94 30.17 -18.92
C VAL A 71 5.58 28.80 -18.36
N LYS A 72 6.52 28.14 -17.68
CA LYS A 72 6.23 26.84 -17.05
C LYS A 72 5.17 27.01 -15.96
N VAL A 73 4.14 26.17 -16.01
CA VAL A 73 3.07 26.15 -15.00
C VAL A 73 2.97 24.72 -14.47
N ARG A 74 3.06 24.55 -13.15
CA ARG A 74 3.02 23.23 -12.51
C ARG A 74 2.13 23.25 -11.27
N LEU A 75 1.57 22.10 -10.94
CA LEU A 75 0.84 21.93 -9.69
C LEU A 75 1.80 22.01 -8.51
N GLY A 76 1.52 22.91 -7.59
CA GLY A 76 2.14 22.97 -6.26
C GLY A 76 1.60 21.88 -5.33
N PRO A 77 1.92 21.94 -4.03
CA PRO A 77 1.41 20.99 -3.06
C PRO A 77 -0.10 21.17 -2.84
N ILE A 78 -0.73 20.10 -2.33
CA ILE A 78 -2.12 20.13 -1.89
C ILE A 78 -2.30 21.01 -0.65
N HIS A 79 -1.30 21.03 0.24
CA HIS A 79 -1.29 21.84 1.45
C HIS A 79 -0.20 22.92 1.35
N ALA A 80 -0.57 24.17 1.62
CA ALA A 80 0.36 25.30 1.56
C ALA A 80 1.57 25.14 2.49
N ALA A 81 1.42 24.45 3.63
CA ALA A 81 2.53 24.15 4.54
C ALA A 81 3.65 23.31 3.89
N ASP A 82 3.33 22.48 2.90
CA ASP A 82 4.32 21.67 2.19
C ASP A 82 5.16 22.47 1.19
N LEU A 83 4.84 23.75 0.92
CA LEU A 83 5.66 24.61 0.05
C LEU A 83 7.11 24.68 0.52
N ARG A 84 7.35 24.67 1.84
CA ARG A 84 8.71 24.63 2.41
C ARG A 84 9.50 23.37 2.02
N ARG A 85 8.81 22.27 1.73
CA ARG A 85 9.41 21.00 1.29
C ARG A 85 9.53 20.91 -0.23
N VAL A 86 8.57 21.51 -0.96
CA VAL A 86 8.52 21.48 -2.42
C VAL A 86 9.51 22.47 -3.04
N LEU A 87 9.51 23.72 -2.58
CA LEU A 87 10.29 24.80 -3.18
C LEU A 87 11.81 24.53 -3.27
N PRO A 88 12.46 23.86 -2.30
CA PRO A 88 13.88 23.50 -2.44
C PRO A 88 14.17 22.44 -3.53
N LEU A 89 13.15 21.77 -4.06
CA LEU A 89 13.27 20.64 -4.98
C LEU A 89 12.89 20.99 -6.42
N VAL A 90 12.29 22.14 -6.67
CA VAL A 90 11.74 22.53 -7.99
C VAL A 90 12.79 22.65 -9.09
N GLU A 91 14.06 22.91 -8.74
CA GLU A 91 15.17 22.93 -9.72
C GLU A 91 15.75 21.52 -9.96
N LYS A 92 15.43 20.56 -9.10
CA LYS A 92 15.91 19.16 -9.17
C LYS A 92 14.87 18.20 -9.74
N ILE A 93 13.60 18.53 -9.60
CA ILE A 93 12.46 17.69 -9.97
C ILE A 93 11.55 18.48 -10.89
N GLU A 94 11.30 17.93 -12.07
CA GLU A 94 10.27 18.45 -12.98
C GLU A 94 8.90 18.12 -12.40
N LEU A 95 8.19 19.15 -11.93
CA LEU A 95 6.84 19.02 -11.38
C LEU A 95 5.82 18.71 -12.49
N SER A 96 4.58 18.37 -12.13
CA SER A 96 3.55 17.89 -13.06
C SER A 96 2.37 18.86 -13.22
N HIS A 97 1.70 18.80 -14.38
CA HIS A 97 0.39 19.44 -14.61
C HIS A 97 -0.78 18.64 -14.02
N LYS A 98 -0.58 17.37 -13.67
CA LYS A 98 -1.64 16.43 -13.27
C LYS A 98 -1.44 15.81 -11.88
N ILE A 99 -0.20 15.73 -11.41
CA ILE A 99 0.13 15.19 -10.09
C ILE A 99 0.56 16.34 -9.17
N PRO A 100 -0.11 16.54 -8.02
CA PRO A 100 0.28 17.56 -7.05
C PRO A 100 1.73 17.37 -6.59
N ALA A 101 2.49 18.46 -6.40
CA ALA A 101 3.93 18.39 -6.13
C ALA A 101 4.29 17.49 -4.92
N CYS A 102 3.52 17.56 -3.83
CA CYS A 102 3.78 16.72 -2.64
C CYS A 102 3.69 15.22 -2.96
N LYS A 103 2.65 14.80 -3.69
CA LYS A 103 2.46 13.40 -4.12
C LYS A 103 3.52 12.97 -5.14
N LEU A 104 3.88 13.85 -6.06
CA LEU A 104 4.92 13.55 -7.05
C LEU A 104 6.28 13.31 -6.36
N ILE A 105 6.64 14.15 -5.40
CA ILE A 105 7.89 14.01 -4.64
C ILE A 105 7.88 12.71 -3.83
N GLU A 106 6.76 12.34 -3.20
CA GLU A 106 6.61 11.06 -2.51
C GLU A 106 6.81 9.87 -3.46
N ASN A 107 6.19 9.90 -4.64
CA ASN A 107 6.34 8.84 -5.64
C ASN A 107 7.79 8.71 -6.13
N ILE A 108 8.46 9.84 -6.42
CA ILE A 108 9.87 9.84 -6.84
C ILE A 108 10.74 9.24 -5.74
N ARG A 109 10.54 9.64 -4.49
CA ARG A 109 11.29 9.08 -3.35
C ARG A 109 11.04 7.58 -3.19
N ALA A 110 9.81 7.12 -3.32
CA ALA A 110 9.48 5.71 -3.26
C ALA A 110 10.17 4.92 -4.40
N GLU A 111 10.15 5.45 -5.63
CA GLU A 111 10.86 4.84 -6.76
C GLU A 111 12.38 4.80 -6.55
N GLU A 112 12.97 5.85 -6.02
CA GLU A 112 14.40 5.88 -5.67
C GLU A 112 14.73 4.81 -4.63
N VAL A 113 13.90 4.67 -3.59
CA VAL A 113 14.04 3.62 -2.58
C VAL A 113 13.94 2.23 -3.22
N PHE A 114 12.94 1.99 -4.07
CA PHE A 114 12.81 0.70 -4.75
C PHE A 114 14.02 0.40 -5.61
N ARG A 115 14.50 1.36 -6.42
CA ARG A 115 15.70 1.20 -7.24
C ARG A 115 16.96 0.97 -6.41
N GLU A 116 17.11 1.64 -5.26
CA GLU A 116 18.25 1.45 -4.36
C GLU A 116 18.25 0.04 -3.77
N VAL A 117 17.10 -0.43 -3.31
CA VAL A 117 16.92 -1.78 -2.78
C VAL A 117 17.11 -2.84 -3.87
N ASP A 118 16.52 -2.65 -5.06
CA ASP A 118 16.61 -3.59 -6.17
C ASP A 118 18.04 -3.75 -6.71
N LYS A 119 18.92 -2.76 -6.52
CA LYS A 119 20.35 -2.91 -6.84
C LYS A 119 21.06 -3.94 -5.96
N LEU A 120 20.52 -4.27 -4.79
CA LEU A 120 21.10 -5.25 -3.86
C LEU A 120 20.84 -6.69 -4.30
N GLU A 121 19.92 -6.91 -5.24
CA GLU A 121 19.59 -8.24 -5.79
C GLU A 121 20.80 -8.93 -6.43
N LYS A 122 21.80 -8.16 -6.88
CA LYS A 122 23.08 -8.69 -7.38
C LYS A 122 23.91 -9.46 -6.35
N THR A 123 23.57 -9.34 -5.08
CA THR A 123 24.25 -10.01 -3.95
C THR A 123 23.56 -11.30 -3.52
N ALA A 124 22.51 -11.71 -4.24
CA ALA A 124 21.79 -12.95 -3.97
C ALA A 124 22.71 -14.17 -4.07
N ILE A 125 22.40 -15.19 -3.29
CA ILE A 125 23.10 -16.47 -3.26
C ILE A 125 22.72 -17.31 -4.47
N PHE A 126 21.43 -17.37 -4.79
CA PHE A 126 20.92 -18.04 -5.99
C PHE A 126 19.67 -17.35 -6.52
N LYS A 127 19.14 -17.85 -7.64
CA LYS A 127 17.87 -17.40 -8.20
C LYS A 127 16.89 -18.56 -8.36
N ILE A 128 15.61 -18.25 -8.16
CA ILE A 128 14.48 -19.10 -8.58
C ILE A 128 13.86 -18.37 -9.78
N ARG A 129 14.08 -18.89 -10.99
CA ARG A 129 13.90 -18.14 -12.26
C ARG A 129 14.62 -16.77 -12.20
N ASP A 130 13.86 -15.67 -12.19
CA ASP A 130 14.34 -14.30 -12.13
C ASP A 130 14.41 -13.72 -10.70
N VAL A 131 13.91 -14.46 -9.70
CA VAL A 131 13.81 -13.99 -8.31
C VAL A 131 15.09 -14.29 -7.53
N ALA A 132 15.75 -13.25 -7.02
CA ALA A 132 17.03 -13.35 -6.32
C ALA A 132 16.89 -13.65 -4.81
N ILE A 133 17.47 -14.76 -4.35
CA ILE A 133 17.31 -15.27 -2.98
C ILE A 133 18.64 -15.21 -2.23
N GLY A 134 18.62 -14.72 -0.99
CA GLY A 134 19.77 -14.76 -0.08
C GLY A 134 20.64 -13.50 -0.11
N GLY A 135 21.73 -13.54 0.67
CA GLY A 135 22.67 -12.43 0.76
C GLY A 135 22.01 -11.14 1.27
N ASN A 136 22.31 -10.01 0.63
CA ASN A 136 21.71 -8.72 0.98
C ASN A 136 20.49 -8.36 0.13
N SER A 137 19.97 -9.29 -0.69
CA SER A 137 18.74 -9.05 -1.47
C SER A 137 17.54 -8.76 -0.56
N ARG A 138 16.52 -8.08 -1.09
CA ARG A 138 15.26 -7.84 -0.36
C ARG A 138 14.59 -9.17 -0.06
N MET A 139 14.02 -9.33 1.14
CA MET A 139 13.16 -10.47 1.45
C MET A 139 12.06 -10.64 0.39
N LYS A 140 11.91 -11.84 -0.16
CA LYS A 140 10.91 -12.16 -1.18
C LYS A 140 9.60 -12.60 -0.58
N ILE A 141 8.50 -12.18 -1.18
CA ILE A 141 7.17 -12.54 -0.71
C ILE A 141 6.74 -13.82 -1.41
N VAL A 142 6.52 -14.87 -0.64
CA VAL A 142 5.86 -16.11 -1.06
C VAL A 142 4.42 -15.99 -0.60
N ALA A 143 3.46 -15.97 -1.54
CA ALA A 143 2.06 -15.82 -1.22
C ALA A 143 1.25 -17.06 -1.64
N GLU A 144 0.54 -17.64 -0.68
CA GLU A 144 -0.26 -18.85 -0.89
C GLU A 144 -1.64 -18.54 -1.47
N ILE A 145 -1.98 -19.23 -2.56
CA ILE A 145 -3.34 -19.40 -3.06
C ILE A 145 -3.98 -20.55 -2.29
N VAL A 146 -4.60 -20.24 -1.14
CA VAL A 146 -5.31 -21.24 -0.33
C VAL A 146 -6.51 -21.80 -1.10
N LYS A 147 -6.65 -23.13 -1.08
CA LYS A 147 -7.76 -23.88 -1.72
C LYS A 147 -8.01 -23.39 -3.16
N PRO A 148 -7.03 -23.55 -4.06
CA PRO A 148 -7.15 -23.08 -5.44
C PRO A 148 -8.30 -23.81 -6.16
N LYS A 149 -9.05 -23.08 -6.98
CA LYS A 149 -10.12 -23.65 -7.82
C LYS A 149 -9.85 -23.30 -9.27
N ILE A 150 -10.12 -24.21 -10.20
CA ILE A 150 -9.81 -24.02 -11.62
C ILE A 150 -10.50 -22.76 -12.16
N GLU A 151 -11.72 -22.47 -11.69
CA GLU A 151 -12.54 -21.37 -12.18
C GLU A 151 -11.97 -19.98 -11.88
N ASP A 152 -11.30 -19.82 -10.74
CA ASP A 152 -10.76 -18.52 -10.27
C ASP A 152 -9.23 -18.44 -10.26
N LEU A 153 -8.54 -19.56 -10.52
CA LEU A 153 -7.09 -19.66 -10.38
C LEU A 153 -6.33 -18.61 -11.21
N ARG A 154 -6.77 -18.33 -12.44
CA ARG A 154 -6.09 -17.36 -13.32
C ARG A 154 -6.12 -15.95 -12.75
N GLU A 155 -7.28 -15.52 -12.26
CA GLU A 155 -7.47 -14.20 -11.63
C GLU A 155 -6.63 -14.10 -10.36
N ARG A 156 -6.61 -15.16 -9.54
CA ARG A 156 -5.80 -15.21 -8.33
C ARG A 156 -4.30 -15.18 -8.63
N ILE A 157 -3.82 -15.91 -9.64
CA ILE A 157 -2.43 -15.85 -10.09
C ILE A 157 -2.06 -14.44 -10.54
N GLU A 158 -2.93 -13.77 -11.31
CA GLU A 158 -2.67 -12.40 -11.74
C GLU A 158 -2.62 -11.43 -10.56
N TYR A 159 -3.55 -11.55 -9.61
CA TYR A 159 -3.55 -10.78 -8.38
C TYR A 159 -2.25 -10.96 -7.59
N PHE A 160 -1.87 -12.20 -7.28
CA PHE A 160 -0.66 -12.48 -6.51
C PHE A 160 0.62 -12.15 -7.29
N SER A 161 0.65 -12.28 -8.61
CA SER A 161 1.81 -11.87 -9.44
C SER A 161 2.18 -10.39 -9.30
N ARG A 162 1.20 -9.53 -8.97
CA ARG A 162 1.40 -8.09 -8.75
C ARG A 162 1.86 -7.78 -7.32
N ASN A 163 1.55 -8.66 -6.37
CA ASN A 163 1.71 -8.41 -4.93
C ASN A 163 2.82 -9.26 -4.29
N ALA A 164 3.20 -10.38 -4.91
CA ALA A 164 4.17 -11.34 -4.42
C ALA A 164 5.31 -11.58 -5.43
N ASP A 165 6.39 -12.19 -4.96
CA ASP A 165 7.54 -12.54 -5.79
C ASP A 165 7.48 -14.02 -6.22
N ILE A 166 6.88 -14.89 -5.40
CA ILE A 166 6.66 -16.31 -5.66
C ILE A 166 5.20 -16.62 -5.30
N ILE A 167 4.54 -17.43 -6.14
CA ILE A 167 3.15 -17.85 -5.92
C ILE A 167 3.16 -19.29 -5.43
N ASP A 168 2.66 -19.51 -4.23
CA ASP A 168 2.49 -20.86 -3.68
C ASP A 168 1.08 -21.38 -3.96
N ILE A 169 0.99 -22.59 -4.51
CA ILE A 169 -0.28 -23.26 -4.78
C ILE A 169 -0.54 -24.24 -3.66
N GLY A 170 -1.46 -23.87 -2.76
CA GLY A 170 -1.81 -24.69 -1.61
C GLY A 170 -2.38 -26.04 -2.06
N VAL A 171 -1.76 -27.13 -1.60
CA VAL A 171 -2.20 -28.49 -1.91
C VAL A 171 -3.14 -28.98 -0.81
N PRO A 172 -4.42 -29.29 -1.11
CA PRO A 172 -5.31 -29.87 -0.11
C PRO A 172 -4.78 -31.20 0.45
N ILE A 173 -5.06 -31.49 1.73
CA ILE A 173 -4.66 -32.76 2.38
C ILE A 173 -5.17 -33.96 1.57
N GLU A 174 -6.42 -33.89 1.12
CA GLU A 174 -7.03 -34.85 0.21
C GLU A 174 -7.21 -34.20 -1.16
N PHE A 175 -6.64 -34.80 -2.20
CA PHE A 175 -6.71 -34.29 -3.56
C PHE A 175 -6.91 -35.40 -4.59
N ASN A 176 -7.64 -35.08 -5.66
CA ASN A 176 -7.67 -35.90 -6.86
C ASN A 176 -6.43 -35.60 -7.72
N SER A 177 -5.69 -36.63 -8.14
CA SER A 177 -4.44 -36.45 -8.88
C SER A 177 -4.62 -35.81 -10.25
N GLU A 178 -5.73 -36.06 -10.95
CA GLU A 178 -6.02 -35.43 -12.24
C GLU A 178 -6.37 -33.95 -12.07
N GLU A 179 -7.13 -33.63 -11.03
CA GLU A 179 -7.50 -32.25 -10.71
C GLU A 179 -6.28 -31.42 -10.28
N LEU A 180 -5.45 -31.95 -9.37
CA LEU A 180 -4.20 -31.31 -8.97
C LEU A 180 -3.26 -31.11 -10.17
N SER A 181 -3.18 -32.11 -11.05
CA SER A 181 -2.40 -32.03 -12.29
C SER A 181 -2.89 -30.89 -13.20
N LYS A 182 -4.21 -30.72 -13.37
CA LYS A 182 -4.78 -29.59 -14.14
C LYS A 182 -4.48 -28.25 -13.48
N LEU A 183 -4.65 -28.14 -12.16
CA LEU A 183 -4.39 -26.93 -11.39
C LEU A 183 -2.92 -26.49 -11.52
N LEU A 184 -1.98 -27.40 -11.31
CA LEU A 184 -0.55 -27.10 -11.37
C LEU A 184 -0.09 -26.76 -12.79
N LYS A 185 -0.63 -27.43 -13.81
CA LYS A 185 -0.38 -27.07 -15.21
C LYS A 185 -0.81 -25.63 -15.50
N ILE A 186 -2.02 -25.24 -15.10
CA ILE A 186 -2.52 -23.87 -15.24
C ILE A 186 -1.61 -22.88 -14.51
N ALA A 187 -1.22 -23.20 -13.27
CA ALA A 187 -0.37 -22.34 -12.47
C ALA A 187 0.99 -22.08 -13.13
N VAL A 188 1.67 -23.12 -13.61
CA VAL A 188 2.98 -23.00 -14.25
C VAL A 188 2.88 -22.31 -15.62
N ASP A 189 1.89 -22.67 -16.44
CA ASP A 189 1.73 -22.11 -17.79
C ASP A 189 1.43 -20.59 -17.77
N GLU A 190 0.72 -20.11 -16.75
CA GLU A 190 0.19 -18.74 -16.71
C GLU A 190 0.95 -17.80 -15.77
N SER A 191 1.64 -18.34 -14.76
CA SER A 191 2.37 -17.52 -13.81
C SER A 191 3.64 -16.95 -14.45
N LYS A 192 3.74 -15.62 -14.41
CA LYS A 192 4.99 -14.89 -14.72
C LYS A 192 6.00 -14.95 -13.58
N LYS A 193 5.59 -15.42 -12.40
CA LYS A 193 6.41 -15.59 -11.21
C LYS A 193 6.74 -17.06 -10.98
N PRO A 194 7.82 -17.37 -10.25
CA PRO A 194 8.05 -18.72 -9.79
C PRO A 194 6.82 -19.31 -9.08
N VAL A 195 6.56 -20.58 -9.34
CA VAL A 195 5.46 -21.33 -8.72
C VAL A 195 6.03 -22.30 -7.70
N SER A 196 5.46 -22.30 -6.50
CA SER A 196 5.78 -23.26 -5.45
C SER A 196 4.58 -24.09 -5.03
N VAL A 197 4.86 -25.19 -4.34
CA VAL A 197 3.85 -26.01 -3.65
C VAL A 197 4.31 -26.32 -2.24
N ASP A 198 3.40 -26.18 -1.28
CA ASP A 198 3.61 -26.62 0.10
C ASP A 198 2.87 -27.93 0.38
N THR A 199 3.63 -29.02 0.47
CA THR A 199 3.06 -30.35 0.74
C THR A 199 4.10 -31.36 1.23
N PHE A 200 3.69 -32.19 2.19
CA PHE A 200 4.44 -33.38 2.60
C PHE A 200 4.16 -34.61 1.72
N ASN A 201 3.14 -34.55 0.85
CA ASN A 201 2.68 -35.70 0.09
C ASN A 201 3.56 -35.96 -1.14
N LYS A 202 4.31 -37.08 -1.14
CA LYS A 202 5.19 -37.48 -2.26
C LYS A 202 4.50 -37.46 -3.63
N LYS A 203 3.27 -37.96 -3.72
CA LYS A 203 2.52 -38.01 -4.99
C LYS A 203 2.17 -36.60 -5.50
N ALA A 204 1.87 -35.67 -4.61
CA ALA A 204 1.67 -34.27 -4.99
C ALA A 204 2.97 -33.65 -5.51
N VAL A 205 4.10 -33.92 -4.84
CA VAL A 205 5.43 -33.48 -5.30
C VAL A 205 5.77 -34.04 -6.68
N GLU A 206 5.53 -35.33 -6.94
CA GLU A 206 5.73 -35.95 -8.25
C GLU A 206 4.94 -35.24 -9.36
N ILE A 207 3.66 -34.93 -9.11
CA ILE A 207 2.81 -34.21 -10.06
C ILE A 207 3.35 -32.78 -10.27
N ALA A 208 3.77 -32.11 -9.20
CA ALA A 208 4.28 -30.75 -9.25
C ALA A 208 5.58 -30.66 -10.07
N ILE A 209 6.55 -31.54 -9.80
CA ILE A 209 7.81 -31.61 -10.54
C ILE A 209 7.54 -31.91 -12.02
N LYS A 210 6.61 -32.82 -12.33
CA LYS A 210 6.23 -33.13 -13.72
C LYS A 210 5.73 -31.91 -14.50
N HIS A 211 5.04 -30.97 -13.85
CA HIS A 211 4.57 -29.73 -14.48
C HIS A 211 5.59 -28.60 -14.46
N GLY A 212 6.73 -28.78 -13.80
CA GLY A 212 7.81 -27.79 -13.77
C GLY A 212 7.61 -26.69 -12.74
N VAL A 213 7.09 -27.01 -11.54
CA VAL A 213 7.14 -26.07 -10.41
C VAL A 213 8.59 -25.73 -10.07
N ASP A 214 8.82 -24.53 -9.56
CA ASP A 214 10.15 -23.96 -9.33
C ASP A 214 10.68 -24.20 -7.92
N MET A 215 9.78 -24.39 -6.94
CA MET A 215 10.12 -24.56 -5.53
C MET A 215 9.18 -25.55 -4.83
N ILE A 216 9.74 -26.46 -4.04
CA ILE A 216 9.01 -27.38 -3.18
C ILE A 216 9.21 -26.94 -1.73
N MET A 217 8.10 -26.67 -1.03
CA MET A 217 8.13 -26.32 0.39
C MET A 217 7.95 -27.56 1.27
N SER A 218 8.51 -27.48 2.49
CA SER A 218 8.30 -28.44 3.57
C SER A 218 8.94 -29.83 3.39
N LEU A 219 10.24 -29.87 3.08
CA LEU A 219 11.06 -31.06 3.33
C LEU A 219 11.25 -31.26 4.83
N SER A 220 11.01 -32.47 5.31
CA SER A 220 11.18 -32.91 6.70
C SER A 220 11.77 -34.31 6.76
N THR A 221 11.91 -34.87 7.96
CA THR A 221 12.31 -36.28 8.14
C THR A 221 11.29 -37.27 7.57
N GLU A 222 10.02 -36.88 7.43
CA GLU A 222 8.92 -37.79 7.07
C GLU A 222 8.79 -38.01 5.56
N ASN A 223 9.38 -37.14 4.76
CA ASN A 223 9.27 -37.15 3.29
C ASN A 223 10.64 -36.99 2.62
N ILE A 224 11.72 -37.47 3.25
CA ILE A 224 13.09 -37.25 2.76
C ILE A 224 13.34 -37.85 1.37
N GLU A 225 12.59 -38.88 1.00
CA GLU A 225 12.63 -39.55 -0.29
C GLU A 225 12.21 -38.64 -1.47
N ILE A 226 11.55 -37.50 -1.21
CA ILE A 226 11.25 -36.54 -2.29
C ILE A 226 12.53 -35.96 -2.90
N LEU A 227 13.65 -35.96 -2.16
CA LEU A 227 14.96 -35.52 -2.66
C LEU A 227 15.41 -36.30 -3.90
N GLU A 228 14.98 -37.55 -4.05
CA GLU A 228 15.31 -38.34 -5.24
C GLU A 228 14.69 -37.73 -6.50
N LEU A 229 13.51 -37.12 -6.37
CA LEU A 229 12.73 -36.52 -7.46
C LEU A 229 13.22 -35.13 -7.84
N ILE A 230 13.89 -34.42 -6.93
CA ILE A 230 14.34 -33.05 -7.18
C ILE A 230 15.37 -33.03 -8.29
N GLU A 231 15.22 -32.09 -9.21
CA GLU A 231 16.18 -31.81 -10.27
C GLU A 231 16.85 -30.46 -10.00
N ASP A 232 16.16 -29.37 -10.34
CA ASP A 232 16.66 -27.99 -10.21
C ASP A 232 15.76 -27.11 -9.32
N GLN A 233 14.74 -27.71 -8.69
CA GLN A 233 13.82 -27.00 -7.81
C GLN A 233 14.54 -26.48 -6.57
N ALA A 234 14.12 -25.30 -6.10
CA ALA A 234 14.45 -24.85 -4.76
C ALA A 234 13.71 -25.71 -3.71
N ILE A 235 14.33 -25.93 -2.57
CA ILE A 235 13.77 -26.74 -1.49
C ILE A 235 13.75 -25.93 -0.20
N VAL A 236 12.58 -25.85 0.44
CA VAL A 236 12.47 -25.36 1.82
C VAL A 236 12.49 -26.53 2.78
N VAL A 237 13.44 -26.53 3.72
CA VAL A 237 13.58 -27.54 4.77
C VAL A 237 12.96 -27.00 6.05
N ALA A 238 11.88 -27.62 6.51
CA ALA A 238 11.09 -27.15 7.64
C ALA A 238 11.25 -28.06 8.87
N GLU A 239 11.80 -27.53 9.97
CA GLU A 239 11.99 -28.28 11.20
C GLU A 239 12.20 -27.35 12.40
N ARG A 240 11.55 -27.66 13.54
CA ARG A 240 11.60 -26.88 14.77
C ARG A 240 12.83 -27.19 15.62
N ASN A 241 13.35 -28.41 15.56
CA ASN A 241 14.57 -28.76 16.27
C ASN A 241 15.80 -28.37 15.43
N ILE A 242 16.58 -27.42 15.93
CA ILE A 242 17.72 -26.84 15.18
C ILE A 242 18.74 -27.91 14.76
N ASP A 243 19.07 -28.88 15.62
CA ASP A 243 20.03 -29.93 15.28
C ASP A 243 19.50 -30.83 14.15
N LYS A 244 18.20 -31.16 14.16
CA LYS A 244 17.56 -31.89 13.07
C LYS A 244 17.51 -31.05 11.80
N LEU A 245 17.19 -29.77 11.90
CA LEU A 245 17.15 -28.84 10.77
C LEU A 245 18.51 -28.79 10.08
N LEU A 246 19.60 -28.60 10.84
CA LEU A 246 20.96 -28.59 10.30
C LEU A 246 21.31 -29.91 9.59
N ARG A 247 20.98 -31.06 10.19
CA ARG A 247 21.19 -32.37 9.54
C ARG A 247 20.40 -32.51 8.24
N LEU A 248 19.15 -32.09 8.20
CA LEU A 248 18.32 -32.14 6.99
C LEU A 248 18.84 -31.19 5.91
N LEU A 249 19.31 -29.99 6.31
CA LEU A 249 19.96 -29.05 5.39
C LEU A 249 21.22 -29.65 4.76
N ASP A 250 22.06 -30.32 5.52
CA ASP A 250 23.25 -30.99 4.99
C ASP A 250 22.90 -32.08 3.97
N ILE A 251 21.79 -32.80 4.19
CA ILE A 251 21.31 -33.81 3.23
C ILE A 251 20.75 -33.12 1.98
N ALA A 252 19.92 -32.09 2.13
CA ALA A 252 19.33 -31.37 1.01
C ALA A 252 20.39 -30.66 0.14
N LYS A 253 21.43 -30.08 0.76
CA LYS A 253 22.55 -29.40 0.08
C LYS A 253 23.39 -30.33 -0.79
N ARG A 254 23.36 -31.65 -0.55
CA ARG A 254 24.00 -32.63 -1.43
C ARG A 254 23.21 -32.86 -2.72
N LYS A 255 21.94 -32.49 -2.74
CA LYS A 255 21.03 -32.70 -3.87
C LYS A 255 20.85 -31.44 -4.72
N THR A 256 20.74 -30.27 -4.09
CA THR A 256 20.58 -28.98 -4.79
C THR A 256 21.29 -27.87 -4.01
N GLU A 257 21.75 -26.84 -4.72
CA GLU A 257 22.31 -25.62 -4.11
C GLU A 257 21.22 -24.64 -3.66
N LYS A 258 19.99 -24.81 -4.15
CA LYS A 258 18.85 -23.90 -3.90
C LYS A 258 18.08 -24.27 -2.63
N VAL A 259 18.80 -24.39 -1.51
CA VAL A 259 18.22 -24.80 -0.22
C VAL A 259 17.89 -23.58 0.63
N ILE A 260 16.70 -23.60 1.23
CA ILE A 260 16.17 -22.60 2.15
C ILE A 260 15.84 -23.30 3.45
N ALA A 261 16.21 -22.72 4.58
CA ALA A 261 15.83 -23.25 5.89
C ALA A 261 14.56 -22.56 6.40
N ASP A 262 13.73 -23.33 7.11
CA ASP A 262 12.55 -22.83 7.81
C ASP A 262 12.51 -23.41 9.23
N PRO A 263 12.98 -22.66 10.24
CA PRO A 263 12.80 -22.99 11.64
C PRO A 263 11.34 -22.97 12.10
N ILE A 264 10.39 -22.58 11.23
CA ILE A 264 8.95 -22.47 11.47
C ILE A 264 8.63 -21.33 12.42
N LEU A 265 7.91 -20.31 11.96
CA LEU A 265 7.37 -19.28 12.85
C LEU A 265 6.10 -19.79 13.52
N ASP A 266 6.02 -19.66 14.84
CA ASP A 266 4.88 -20.14 15.63
C ASP A 266 3.73 -19.14 15.72
N PRO A 267 2.48 -19.65 15.83
CA PRO A 267 1.31 -18.83 16.14
C PRO A 267 1.45 -17.95 17.39
N PRO A 268 0.54 -16.99 17.59
CA PRO A 268 0.51 -16.13 18.78
C PRO A 268 0.59 -16.94 20.09
N LEU A 269 1.17 -16.33 21.12
CA LEU A 269 1.54 -16.97 22.40
C LEU A 269 2.71 -17.97 22.32
N SER A 270 3.29 -18.19 21.13
CA SER A 270 4.57 -18.90 20.95
C SER A 270 5.53 -18.18 19.99
N THR A 271 5.10 -17.06 19.39
CA THR A 271 5.88 -16.27 18.43
C THR A 271 7.25 -15.83 18.98
N ALA A 272 7.34 -15.35 20.22
CA ALA A 272 8.62 -14.95 20.80
C ALA A 272 9.63 -16.13 20.92
N ARG A 273 9.16 -17.31 21.32
CA ARG A 273 9.98 -18.53 21.41
C ARG A 273 10.45 -19.02 20.05
N SER A 274 9.60 -18.92 19.02
CA SER A 274 10.03 -19.25 17.66
C SER A 274 11.02 -18.22 17.11
N ILE A 275 10.86 -16.93 17.39
CA ILE A 275 11.86 -15.90 17.05
C ILE A 275 13.22 -16.20 17.68
N GLU A 276 13.27 -16.62 18.94
CA GLU A 276 14.51 -17.07 19.59
C GLU A 276 15.16 -18.22 18.82
N ARG A 277 14.37 -19.20 18.37
CA ARG A 277 14.85 -20.30 17.52
C ARG A 277 15.45 -19.81 16.18
N TYR A 278 14.87 -18.79 15.55
CA TYR A 278 15.46 -18.16 14.36
C TYR A 278 16.83 -17.53 14.68
N LEU A 279 16.94 -16.83 15.81
CA LEU A 279 18.20 -16.23 16.26
C LEU A 279 19.26 -17.28 16.59
N GLU A 280 18.89 -18.38 17.24
CA GLU A 280 19.77 -19.51 17.52
C GLU A 280 20.27 -20.17 16.23
N PHE A 281 19.38 -20.44 15.28
CA PHE A 281 19.78 -20.96 13.97
C PHE A 281 20.78 -20.02 13.28
N ARG A 282 20.52 -18.70 13.29
CA ARG A 282 21.42 -17.71 12.66
C ARG A 282 22.81 -17.61 13.29
N LYS A 283 22.96 -17.96 14.58
CA LYS A 283 24.28 -18.07 15.23
C LYS A 283 25.08 -19.26 14.69
N LEU A 284 24.41 -20.32 14.24
CA LEU A 284 25.03 -21.56 13.75
C LEU A 284 25.21 -21.55 12.22
N ASP A 285 24.26 -20.97 11.47
CA ASP A 285 24.32 -20.80 10.02
C ASP A 285 23.92 -19.37 9.61
N SER A 286 24.94 -18.59 9.28
CA SER A 286 24.81 -17.18 8.90
C SER A 286 24.51 -16.97 7.41
N THR A 287 24.41 -18.04 6.60
CA THR A 287 24.43 -17.93 5.13
C THR A 287 23.23 -18.55 4.45
N THR A 288 22.72 -19.68 4.92
CA THR A 288 21.59 -20.36 4.28
C THR A 288 20.37 -19.44 4.27
N PRO A 289 19.72 -19.21 3.11
CA PRO A 289 18.51 -18.40 3.06
C PRO A 289 17.45 -18.89 4.03
N LEU A 290 16.78 -17.97 4.72
CA LEU A 290 15.72 -18.30 5.67
C LEU A 290 14.34 -17.87 5.18
N LEU A 291 13.37 -18.77 5.33
CA LEU A 291 11.95 -18.48 5.19
C LEU A 291 11.35 -18.15 6.55
N PHE A 292 10.48 -17.14 6.57
CA PHE A 292 9.80 -16.65 7.76
C PHE A 292 8.29 -16.60 7.50
N GLY A 293 7.55 -17.55 8.08
CA GLY A 293 6.11 -17.71 7.88
C GLY A 293 5.25 -16.69 8.63
N SER A 294 5.27 -15.43 8.22
CA SER A 294 4.48 -14.35 8.84
C SER A 294 2.98 -14.64 8.92
N GLY A 295 2.45 -15.38 7.93
CA GLY A 295 1.05 -15.81 7.90
C GLY A 295 0.61 -16.58 9.15
N ASN A 296 1.51 -17.36 9.76
CA ASN A 296 1.20 -18.13 10.99
C ASN A 296 0.86 -17.23 12.19
N VAL A 297 1.30 -15.97 12.18
CA VAL A 297 1.03 -15.01 13.24
C VAL A 297 -0.14 -14.12 12.85
N THR A 298 -0.13 -13.56 11.64
CA THR A 298 -1.14 -12.57 11.22
C THR A 298 -2.52 -13.19 10.99
N GLU A 299 -2.63 -14.37 10.37
CA GLU A 299 -3.91 -15.06 10.19
C GLU A 299 -4.56 -15.50 11.50
N LEU A 300 -3.76 -15.71 12.55
CA LEU A 300 -4.24 -16.21 13.84
C LEU A 300 -4.36 -15.10 14.91
N SER A 301 -4.25 -13.84 14.50
CA SER A 301 -4.39 -12.67 15.40
C SER A 301 -5.59 -11.83 15.01
N ASP A 302 -6.47 -11.52 15.95
CA ASP A 302 -7.56 -10.56 15.77
C ASP A 302 -7.05 -9.12 15.92
N ALA A 303 -6.11 -8.74 15.05
CA ALA A 303 -5.49 -7.43 14.99
C ALA A 303 -5.20 -7.03 13.53
N ASP A 304 -4.90 -5.75 13.30
CA ASP A 304 -4.65 -5.23 11.96
C ASP A 304 -3.39 -5.87 11.34
N SER A 305 -3.57 -6.60 10.24
CA SER A 305 -2.50 -7.33 9.53
C SER A 305 -1.34 -6.40 9.17
N ILE A 306 -1.64 -5.16 8.80
CA ILE A 306 -0.63 -4.25 8.27
C ILE A 306 0.45 -3.87 9.29
N GLY A 307 0.06 -3.54 10.52
CA GLY A 307 1.00 -3.20 11.59
C GLY A 307 1.79 -4.43 12.04
N MET A 308 1.13 -5.59 12.05
CA MET A 308 1.77 -6.86 12.37
C MET A 308 2.79 -7.27 11.30
N ASN A 309 2.42 -7.21 10.03
CA ASN A 309 3.28 -7.50 8.88
C ASN A 309 4.49 -6.57 8.85
N ALA A 310 4.31 -5.29 9.18
CA ALA A 310 5.42 -4.34 9.32
C ALA A 310 6.43 -4.79 10.40
N LEU A 311 5.94 -5.04 11.62
CA LEU A 311 6.79 -5.44 12.74
C LEU A 311 7.50 -6.78 12.46
N LEU A 312 6.76 -7.77 11.93
CA LEU A 312 7.31 -9.07 11.58
C LEU A 312 8.38 -8.97 10.47
N ALA A 313 8.17 -8.12 9.47
CA ALA A 313 9.19 -7.88 8.44
C ALA A 313 10.44 -7.20 9.01
N PHE A 314 10.30 -6.27 9.96
CA PHE A 314 11.46 -5.64 10.61
C PHE A 314 12.27 -6.66 11.42
N ILE A 315 11.60 -7.50 12.21
CA ILE A 315 12.23 -8.59 12.96
C ILE A 315 12.91 -9.59 12.00
N ALA A 316 12.22 -9.97 10.92
CA ALA A 316 12.77 -10.89 9.92
C ALA A 316 14.03 -10.32 9.23
N GLU A 317 14.04 -9.03 8.90
CA GLU A 317 15.23 -8.37 8.31
C GLU A 317 16.38 -8.22 9.33
N GLU A 318 16.08 -8.01 10.61
CA GLU A 318 17.07 -8.00 11.69
C GLU A 318 17.74 -9.37 11.85
N ILE A 319 16.94 -10.44 11.85
CA ILE A 319 17.42 -11.84 11.87
C ILE A 319 18.24 -12.18 10.62
N GLY A 320 17.95 -11.52 9.49
CA GLY A 320 18.53 -11.86 8.18
C GLY A 320 17.76 -12.98 7.48
N CYS A 321 16.43 -12.96 7.57
CA CYS A 321 15.55 -13.76 6.73
C CYS A 321 15.57 -13.26 5.28
N ASN A 322 15.15 -14.13 4.35
CA ASN A 322 15.21 -13.88 2.91
C ASN A 322 13.89 -14.14 2.20
N LEU A 323 12.96 -14.86 2.82
CA LEU A 323 11.60 -15.03 2.33
C LEU A 323 10.60 -14.76 3.46
N LEU A 324 9.51 -14.09 3.12
CA LEU A 324 8.33 -13.92 3.96
C LEU A 324 7.21 -14.73 3.33
N PHE A 325 6.67 -15.69 4.08
CA PHE A 325 5.57 -16.54 3.62
C PHE A 325 4.25 -16.10 4.28
N THR A 326 3.25 -15.84 3.45
CA THR A 326 1.93 -15.39 3.90
C THR A 326 0.83 -16.01 3.07
N THR A 327 -0.38 -15.91 3.60
CA THR A 327 -1.61 -16.15 2.87
C THR A 327 -2.55 -14.95 3.04
N GLU A 328 -3.64 -14.95 2.29
CA GLU A 328 -4.75 -14.02 2.40
C GLU A 328 -6.05 -14.82 2.58
N ALA A 329 -6.06 -15.69 3.60
CA ALA A 329 -7.09 -16.71 3.78
C ALA A 329 -8.36 -16.17 4.45
N SER A 330 -8.33 -14.95 4.98
CA SER A 330 -9.44 -14.34 5.71
C SER A 330 -9.64 -12.87 5.32
N PRO A 331 -10.84 -12.30 5.52
CA PRO A 331 -11.11 -10.89 5.16
C PRO A 331 -10.14 -9.89 5.79
N LYS A 332 -9.58 -10.21 6.96
CA LYS A 332 -8.64 -9.34 7.70
C LYS A 332 -7.24 -9.34 7.10
N THR A 333 -6.86 -10.38 6.36
CA THR A 333 -5.52 -10.53 5.79
C THR A 333 -5.49 -10.25 4.30
N VAL A 334 -6.62 -9.85 3.69
CA VAL A 334 -6.67 -9.39 2.30
C VAL A 334 -5.69 -8.24 2.10
N GLY A 335 -4.78 -8.41 1.16
CA GLY A 335 -3.67 -7.50 0.90
C GLY A 335 -2.39 -7.78 1.69
N SER A 336 -2.32 -8.83 2.52
CA SER A 336 -1.10 -9.16 3.31
C SER A 336 0.12 -9.36 2.43
N ALA A 337 -0.03 -9.92 1.22
CA ALA A 337 1.10 -10.07 0.31
C ALA A 337 1.65 -8.69 -0.12
N LYS A 338 0.74 -7.74 -0.44
CA LYS A 338 1.10 -6.36 -0.78
C LYS A 338 1.71 -5.63 0.42
N GLU A 339 1.15 -5.81 1.61
CA GLU A 339 1.65 -5.22 2.86
C GLU A 339 3.08 -5.67 3.16
N LEU A 340 3.34 -6.98 3.12
CA LEU A 340 4.67 -7.55 3.35
C LEU A 340 5.65 -7.16 2.25
N ARG A 341 5.22 -7.07 0.99
CA ARG A 341 6.06 -6.56 -0.11
C ARG A 341 6.55 -5.15 0.22
N ILE A 342 5.65 -4.26 0.59
CA ILE A 342 5.99 -2.88 0.97
C ILE A 342 6.87 -2.86 2.23
N ALA A 343 6.52 -3.64 3.26
CA ALA A 343 7.28 -3.75 4.50
C ALA A 343 8.71 -4.25 4.26
N SER A 344 8.92 -5.18 3.32
CA SER A 344 10.25 -5.71 2.99
C SER A 344 11.17 -4.66 2.34
N TYR A 345 10.64 -3.75 1.50
CA TYR A 345 11.40 -2.61 1.00
C TYR A 345 11.78 -1.65 2.13
N LEU A 346 10.80 -1.34 3.00
CA LEU A 346 11.00 -0.44 4.13
C LEU A 346 12.05 -0.98 5.12
N ALA A 347 11.97 -2.28 5.44
CA ALA A 347 12.94 -2.95 6.31
C ALA A 347 14.35 -2.91 5.70
N LYS A 348 14.47 -3.26 4.41
CA LYS A 348 15.78 -3.30 3.73
C LYS A 348 16.41 -1.91 3.64
N ILE A 349 15.66 -0.89 3.24
CA ILE A 349 16.21 0.46 3.11
C ILE A 349 16.61 1.05 4.47
N ALA A 350 15.85 0.78 5.52
CA ALA A 350 16.17 1.20 6.88
C ALA A 350 17.50 0.59 7.35
N LYS A 351 17.72 -0.71 7.10
CA LYS A 351 18.97 -1.40 7.41
C LYS A 351 20.15 -0.84 6.61
N VAL A 352 19.98 -0.65 5.30
CA VAL A 352 21.03 -0.11 4.40
C VAL A 352 21.44 1.29 4.82
N ARG A 353 20.48 2.13 5.22
CA ARG A 353 20.72 3.51 5.64
C ARG A 353 21.08 3.66 7.12
N ASN A 354 21.08 2.56 7.88
CA ASN A 354 21.27 2.57 9.34
C ASN A 354 20.36 3.61 10.04
N SER A 355 19.09 3.66 9.64
CA SER A 355 18.09 4.58 10.18
C SER A 355 16.86 3.80 10.67
N PRO A 356 16.08 4.32 11.64
CA PRO A 356 14.78 3.74 11.97
C PRO A 356 13.90 3.62 10.71
N PRO A 357 12.99 2.63 10.61
CA PRO A 357 12.05 2.47 9.49
C PRO A 357 10.92 3.51 9.55
N LYS A 358 11.28 4.78 9.51
CA LYS A 358 10.41 5.95 9.60
C LYS A 358 10.82 6.97 8.53
N ASP A 359 9.84 7.65 7.92
CA ASP A 359 10.02 8.73 6.94
C ASP A 359 10.83 8.34 5.68
N ALA A 360 10.83 7.05 5.30
CA ALA A 360 11.53 6.54 4.12
C ALA A 360 10.79 6.76 2.79
N GLY A 361 9.68 7.51 2.77
CA GLY A 361 8.85 7.72 1.55
C GLY A 361 7.86 6.60 1.24
N VAL A 362 7.70 5.64 2.15
CA VAL A 362 6.78 4.49 2.06
C VAL A 362 6.07 4.32 3.42
N SER A 363 4.77 4.00 3.45
CA SER A 363 3.98 3.91 4.70
C SER A 363 2.93 2.79 4.72
N LEU A 364 2.47 2.41 5.93
CA LEU A 364 1.66 1.23 6.23
C LEU A 364 0.46 1.54 7.18
N LEU A 365 -0.33 2.59 6.94
CA LEU A 365 -1.48 3.00 7.79
C LEU A 365 -2.81 2.96 6.99
N VAL A 366 -3.84 2.18 7.39
CA VAL A 366 -5.03 2.00 6.50
C VAL A 366 -6.46 1.76 7.06
N VAL A 367 -6.73 1.36 8.31
CA VAL A 367 -8.09 1.41 8.95
C VAL A 367 -9.25 0.59 8.26
N LYS A 368 -9.57 -0.67 8.68
CA LYS A 368 -10.73 -1.48 8.17
C LYS A 368 -11.46 -2.36 9.23
N GLU A 369 -12.68 -2.84 8.93
CA GLU A 369 -13.56 -3.67 9.81
C GLU A 369 -13.53 -5.20 9.54
N LYS A 370 -13.82 -5.99 10.60
CA LYS A 370 -13.61 -7.46 10.74
C LYS A 370 -14.61 -8.38 10.02
N ILE A 371 -15.85 -7.96 9.75
CA ILE A 371 -16.90 -8.82 9.17
C ILE A 371 -17.53 -8.10 7.98
N LYS A 372 -17.50 -8.74 6.81
CA LYS A 372 -18.24 -8.29 5.63
C LYS A 372 -19.57 -9.05 5.57
N TYR A 373 -20.66 -8.35 5.89
CA TYR A 373 -22.00 -8.93 5.74
C TYR A 373 -22.34 -9.08 4.26
N GLU A 374 -23.00 -10.18 3.88
CA GLU A 374 -23.53 -10.33 2.52
C GLU A 374 -24.53 -9.20 2.25
N ALA A 375 -24.23 -8.37 1.26
CA ALA A 375 -25.14 -7.34 0.80
C ALA A 375 -26.34 -7.99 0.10
N ARG A 376 -27.53 -7.43 0.30
CA ARG A 376 -28.75 -7.86 -0.39
C ARG A 376 -28.56 -7.73 -1.91
N LYS A 377 -28.74 -8.83 -2.64
CA LYS A 377 -28.70 -8.82 -4.12
C LYS A 377 -29.99 -8.17 -4.64
N THR A 378 -29.86 -7.12 -5.45
CA THR A 378 -30.97 -6.40 -6.08
C THR A 378 -30.96 -6.71 -7.57
N VAL A 379 -32.09 -7.19 -8.09
CA VAL A 379 -32.19 -7.68 -9.49
C VAL A 379 -32.74 -6.59 -10.44
N ASP A 380 -33.33 -5.53 -9.89
CA ASP A 380 -33.85 -4.37 -10.62
C ASP A 380 -33.33 -3.07 -9.99
N PHE A 381 -32.54 -2.30 -10.73
CA PHE A 381 -32.03 -1.00 -10.28
C PHE A 381 -31.97 0.01 -11.43
N LEU A 382 -32.18 1.27 -11.10
CA LEU A 382 -31.84 2.40 -11.98
C LEU A 382 -30.38 2.75 -11.73
N VAL A 383 -29.60 2.90 -12.81
CA VAL A 383 -28.24 3.44 -12.72
C VAL A 383 -28.35 4.90 -12.32
N ALA A 384 -27.66 5.27 -11.24
CA ALA A 384 -27.67 6.65 -10.77
C ALA A 384 -26.95 7.56 -11.78
N GLU A 385 -27.53 8.72 -12.04
CA GLU A 385 -26.92 9.79 -12.84
C GLU A 385 -26.64 11.00 -11.96
N GLU A 386 -25.47 11.61 -12.15
CA GLU A 386 -25.06 12.82 -11.42
C GLU A 386 -25.68 14.07 -12.07
N SER A 387 -26.22 14.96 -11.24
CA SER A 387 -26.68 16.28 -11.72
C SER A 387 -25.48 17.13 -12.13
N LYS A 388 -25.49 17.67 -13.36
CA LYS A 388 -24.39 18.47 -13.91
C LYS A 388 -24.46 19.96 -13.57
N GLU A 389 -25.57 20.40 -12.98
CA GLU A 389 -25.79 21.81 -12.65
C GLU A 389 -25.70 22.06 -11.14
N PHE A 390 -24.84 22.99 -10.76
CA PHE A 390 -24.72 23.50 -9.39
C PHE A 390 -25.46 24.83 -9.26
N HIS A 391 -26.43 24.89 -8.37
CA HIS A 391 -27.24 26.07 -8.09
C HIS A 391 -27.01 26.44 -6.62
N ARG A 392 -26.67 27.68 -6.30
CA ARG A 392 -26.41 28.09 -4.90
C ARG A 392 -27.68 28.15 -4.06
N ASP A 393 -27.55 27.92 -2.74
CA ASP A 393 -28.67 28.10 -1.82
C ASP A 393 -28.92 29.59 -1.64
N PRO A 394 -30.15 30.09 -1.83
CA PRO A 394 -30.48 31.49 -1.57
C PRO A 394 -30.20 31.94 -0.13
N LEU A 395 -30.14 31.01 0.84
CA LEU A 395 -29.97 31.34 2.24
C LEU A 395 -28.50 31.49 2.70
N GLY A 396 -27.55 31.09 1.87
CA GLY A 396 -26.11 31.21 2.13
C GLY A 396 -25.35 29.89 2.07
N ASP A 397 -24.03 30.00 2.16
CA ASP A 397 -23.10 28.87 2.10
C ASP A 397 -22.75 28.34 3.52
N PHE A 398 -22.33 27.08 3.59
CA PHE A 398 -21.88 26.44 4.83
C PHE A 398 -20.40 26.07 4.76
N ILE A 399 -19.66 26.36 5.83
CA ILE A 399 -18.26 25.96 6.04
C ILE A 399 -18.19 24.98 7.19
N ILE A 400 -17.64 23.79 6.94
CA ILE A 400 -17.49 22.74 7.93
C ILE A 400 -16.01 22.57 8.25
N PHE A 401 -15.67 22.48 9.53
CA PHE A 401 -14.32 22.19 9.97
C PHE A 401 -14.32 21.46 11.31
N ILE A 402 -13.19 20.85 11.65
CA ILE A 402 -13.00 20.15 12.92
C ILE A 402 -11.93 20.88 13.71
N ALA A 403 -12.23 21.18 14.98
CA ALA A 403 -11.26 21.74 15.91
C ALA A 403 -11.51 21.19 17.32
N ASN A 404 -10.45 20.89 18.06
CA ASN A 404 -10.49 20.45 19.46
C ASN A 404 -11.51 19.33 19.73
N GLY A 405 -11.57 18.34 18.83
CA GLY A 405 -12.48 17.20 18.98
C GLY A 405 -13.96 17.52 18.72
N THR A 406 -14.27 18.65 18.07
CA THR A 406 -15.64 19.12 17.81
C THR A 406 -15.79 19.46 16.33
N ILE A 407 -16.97 19.15 15.75
CA ILE A 407 -17.34 19.54 14.39
C ILE A 407 -18.03 20.91 14.46
N PHE A 408 -17.57 21.85 13.66
CA PHE A 408 -18.18 23.16 13.50
C PHE A 408 -18.80 23.25 12.10
N CYS A 409 -20.03 23.74 12.04
CA CYS A 409 -20.75 24.08 10.84
C CYS A 409 -21.08 25.57 10.90
N GLN A 410 -20.32 26.36 10.17
CA GLN A 410 -20.42 27.80 10.12
C GLN A 410 -21.31 28.23 8.95
N HIS A 411 -22.31 29.04 9.27
CA HIS A 411 -23.17 29.75 8.34
C HIS A 411 -23.02 31.26 8.59
N GLU A 412 -23.35 32.12 7.63
CA GLU A 412 -23.24 33.58 7.78
C GLU A 412 -23.96 34.11 9.03
N LYS A 413 -25.07 33.48 9.41
CA LYS A 413 -25.90 33.86 10.55
C LYS A 413 -25.44 33.29 11.89
N VAL A 414 -24.80 32.12 11.90
CA VAL A 414 -24.47 31.39 13.14
C VAL A 414 -23.44 30.30 12.89
N THR A 415 -22.61 30.02 13.90
CA THR A 415 -21.75 28.82 13.91
C THR A 415 -22.33 27.78 14.87
N ILE A 416 -22.63 26.60 14.35
CA ILE A 416 -23.18 25.47 15.10
C ILE A 416 -22.03 24.51 15.40
N ALA A 417 -21.88 24.14 16.67
CA ALA A 417 -20.88 23.16 17.12
C ALA A 417 -21.57 21.89 17.62
N GLY A 418 -21.03 20.72 17.28
CA GLY A 418 -21.60 19.45 17.69
C GLY A 418 -20.60 18.30 17.59
N LYS A 419 -20.98 17.13 18.11
CA LYS A 419 -20.15 15.92 18.09
C LYS A 419 -20.52 14.93 16.98
N ASN A 420 -21.72 15.05 16.43
CA ASN A 420 -22.20 14.21 15.33
C ASN A 420 -22.97 15.02 14.28
N ALA A 421 -23.04 14.47 13.07
CA ALA A 421 -23.65 15.09 11.91
C ALA A 421 -25.14 15.37 12.11
N LYS A 422 -25.85 14.46 12.77
CA LYS A 422 -27.30 14.55 12.99
C LYS A 422 -27.67 15.75 13.85
N GLU A 423 -27.01 15.93 14.99
CA GLU A 423 -27.27 17.08 15.88
C GLU A 423 -27.09 18.42 15.18
N ILE A 424 -26.04 18.52 14.35
CA ILE A 424 -25.73 19.72 13.61
C ILE A 424 -26.77 19.96 12.51
N LEU A 425 -27.10 18.93 11.73
CA LEU A 425 -28.08 19.03 10.64
C LEU A 425 -29.48 19.36 11.18
N ASP A 426 -29.92 18.69 12.25
CA ASP A 426 -31.20 18.97 12.92
C ASP A 426 -31.27 20.42 13.41
N THR A 427 -30.14 20.96 13.89
CA THR A 427 -30.04 22.37 14.32
C THR A 427 -30.12 23.33 13.13
N VAL A 428 -29.45 23.02 12.01
CA VAL A 428 -29.53 23.80 10.76
C VAL A 428 -30.97 23.87 10.26
N LEU A 429 -31.67 22.74 10.24
CA LEU A 429 -33.07 22.64 9.81
C LEU A 429 -34.00 23.41 10.76
N ARG A 430 -33.85 23.23 12.07
CA ARG A 430 -34.65 23.94 13.08
C ARG A 430 -34.50 25.46 13.01
N LEU A 431 -33.33 25.95 12.61
CA LEU A 431 -33.05 27.38 12.42
C LEU A 431 -33.40 27.88 11.01
N ASN A 432 -33.94 27.02 10.12
CA ASN A 432 -34.28 27.34 8.73
C ASN A 432 -33.12 28.01 7.97
N LEU A 433 -31.92 27.44 8.08
CA LEU A 433 -30.70 28.00 7.46
C LEU A 433 -30.44 27.46 6.05
N VAL A 434 -31.15 26.42 5.60
CA VAL A 434 -31.03 25.82 4.27
C VAL A 434 -32.41 25.76 3.61
N SER A 435 -32.51 26.12 2.33
CA SER A 435 -33.80 26.17 1.63
C SER A 435 -33.95 25.13 0.54
N ARG A 436 -32.85 24.58 0.02
CA ARG A 436 -32.87 23.57 -1.03
C ARG A 436 -32.53 22.17 -0.53
N LEU A 437 -33.20 21.17 -1.09
CA LEU A 437 -33.04 19.76 -0.70
C LEU A 437 -31.68 19.18 -1.11
N ASP A 438 -31.14 19.59 -2.25
CA ASP A 438 -29.81 19.20 -2.73
C ASP A 438 -28.70 19.71 -1.79
N HIS A 439 -28.81 20.92 -1.26
CA HIS A 439 -27.88 21.43 -0.25
C HIS A 439 -28.05 20.78 1.10
N ALA A 440 -29.28 20.50 1.54
CA ALA A 440 -29.50 19.74 2.77
C ALA A 440 -28.85 18.34 2.68
N ALA A 441 -28.95 17.68 1.52
CA ALA A 441 -28.32 16.39 1.26
C ALA A 441 -26.78 16.50 1.21
N TYR A 442 -26.25 17.52 0.52
CA TYR A 442 -24.81 17.82 0.50
C TYR A 442 -24.26 18.06 1.91
N LEU A 443 -24.95 18.90 2.69
CA LEU A 443 -24.58 19.22 4.07
C LEU A 443 -24.57 17.95 4.93
N GLY A 444 -25.57 17.08 4.78
CA GLY A 444 -25.61 15.78 5.45
C GLY A 444 -24.39 14.90 5.11
N ARG A 445 -24.00 14.81 3.83
CA ARG A 445 -22.81 14.05 3.40
C ARG A 445 -21.53 14.61 4.01
N GLU A 446 -21.35 15.93 3.95
CA GLU A 446 -20.15 16.58 4.45
C GLU A 446 -20.03 16.51 5.98
N LEU A 447 -21.13 16.71 6.70
CA LEU A 447 -21.16 16.57 8.15
C LEU A 447 -20.87 15.12 8.58
N MET A 448 -21.42 14.12 7.89
CA MET A 448 -21.13 12.72 8.17
C MET A 448 -19.66 12.39 7.91
N LYS A 449 -19.08 12.95 6.84
CA LYS A 449 -17.66 12.82 6.53
C LYS A 449 -16.78 13.46 7.60
N ALA A 450 -17.16 14.63 8.11
CA ALA A 450 -16.48 15.28 9.24
C ALA A 450 -16.56 14.43 10.51
N GLU A 451 -17.72 13.81 10.78
CA GLU A 451 -17.88 12.91 11.92
C GLU A 451 -17.00 11.67 11.81
N ILE A 452 -16.95 11.03 10.64
CA ILE A 452 -16.07 9.88 10.41
C ILE A 452 -14.61 10.29 10.58
N ALA A 453 -14.20 11.45 10.04
CA ALA A 453 -12.83 11.95 10.22
C ALA A 453 -12.48 12.12 11.69
N LEU A 454 -13.37 12.75 12.46
CA LEU A 454 -13.21 12.99 13.89
C LEU A 454 -13.03 11.67 14.65
N ARG A 455 -13.89 10.67 14.38
CA ARG A 455 -13.83 9.35 15.02
C ARG A 455 -12.57 8.58 14.68
N LEU A 456 -12.09 8.69 13.44
CA LEU A 456 -10.89 8.01 12.96
C LEU A 456 -9.58 8.76 13.28
N GLY A 457 -9.66 9.92 13.94
CA GLY A 457 -8.49 10.78 14.17
C GLY A 457 -7.86 11.30 12.88
N LYS A 458 -8.64 11.39 11.79
CA LYS A 458 -8.19 11.84 10.47
C LYS A 458 -8.49 13.31 10.27
N ASN A 459 -7.70 13.94 9.41
CA ASN A 459 -8.00 15.30 8.96
C ASN A 459 -9.25 15.29 8.07
N TYR A 460 -10.17 16.20 8.35
CA TYR A 460 -11.31 16.49 7.47
C TYR A 460 -11.01 17.71 6.62
N PHE A 461 -11.37 17.61 5.34
CA PHE A 461 -11.42 18.74 4.43
C PHE A 461 -12.75 18.65 3.69
N GLN A 462 -13.54 19.72 3.76
CA GLN A 462 -14.79 19.81 3.02
C GLN A 462 -14.54 19.61 1.52
N ASP A 463 -15.47 18.94 0.85
CA ASP A 463 -15.41 18.57 -0.58
C ASP A 463 -14.28 17.62 -0.99
N ARG A 464 -13.51 17.08 -0.04
CA ARG A 464 -12.52 16.02 -0.30
C ARG A 464 -12.94 14.70 0.28
N ASP A 465 -12.59 13.61 -0.40
CA ASP A 465 -12.68 12.30 0.21
C ASP A 465 -11.78 12.20 1.45
N LEU A 466 -12.19 11.36 2.39
CA LEU A 466 -11.34 11.01 3.51
C LEU A 466 -10.12 10.26 3.02
N ASN A 467 -8.96 10.61 3.56
CA ASN A 467 -7.73 9.90 3.23
C ASN A 467 -7.70 8.54 3.94
N PHE A 468 -8.03 7.48 3.21
CA PHE A 468 -7.99 6.10 3.70
C PHE A 468 -6.63 5.41 3.53
N GLY A 469 -5.59 6.08 3.00
CA GLY A 469 -4.26 5.48 2.83
C GLY A 469 -4.08 4.78 1.48
N ILE A 470 -3.57 3.55 1.47
CA ILE A 470 -3.22 2.76 0.27
C ILE A 470 -4.37 1.93 -0.34
N TYR A 471 -5.60 2.11 0.17
CA TYR A 471 -6.81 1.47 -0.37
C TYR A 471 -7.57 2.38 -1.32
#